data_AF-A0A7S4PNZ0-F1
#
_entry.id   AF-A0A7S4PNZ0-F1
#
_cell.length_a   1.000
_cell.length_b   1.000
_cell.length_c   1.000
_cell.angle_alpha   90.00
_cell.angle_beta   90.00
_cell.angle_gamma   90.00
#
_symmetry.space_group_name_H-M   'P 1'
#
loop_
_entity.id
_entity.type
_entity.pdbx_description
1 polymer ?
#
loop_
_entity_poly.entity_id
_entity_poly.type
_entity_poly.pdbx_seq_one_letter_code
_entity_poly.pdbx_strand_id
1 'polypeptide(L)'
;KNLPDTTSATSYPDSASDSLEKMHSYVPPLPLCQALLHSASLAGDAFWKEIFTMSVKKSWNTSPHYPGSIWSQVLRAAGQASDETTVIEILKEILECNVLFQTIEAEDYVIAMNAIQNDSLYTELKGLLEYFTPSTITRIRHRYVELRNAEKIPLNDKVFYHIHWSFQTKAKPMHFLPRRLYFDYKPSTSKTESVTQKKKIKEVLQQRIELWKKDGTLPSDYNADSFSVDDAKDKTIERFKKSPWQKKIYSHGQTQQ
;
A
#
# COMPACT_ATOMS: atom_id res chain seq x y z
N LYS A 1 -57.81 -45.05 -26.37
CA LYS A 1 -56.33 -45.16 -26.48
C LYS A 1 -55.73 -43.89 -25.91
N ASN A 2 -55.45 -43.99 -24.61
CA ASN A 2 -54.73 -43.13 -23.67
C ASN A 2 -53.98 -41.93 -24.24
N LEU A 3 -54.51 -40.73 -23.98
CA LEU A 3 -53.74 -39.49 -23.90
C LEU A 3 -53.24 -39.36 -22.44
N PRO A 4 -51.97 -38.97 -22.20
CA PRO A 4 -51.49 -38.77 -20.84
C PRO A 4 -51.96 -37.42 -20.29
N ASP A 5 -52.49 -37.45 -19.07
CA ASP A 5 -52.83 -36.28 -18.25
C ASP A 5 -51.61 -35.37 -18.04
N THR A 6 -51.80 -34.07 -18.23
CA THR A 6 -50.77 -33.02 -18.07
C THR A 6 -50.85 -32.29 -16.73
N THR A 7 -51.45 -32.92 -15.70
CA THR A 7 -51.73 -32.27 -14.40
C THR A 7 -50.95 -32.84 -13.22
N SER A 8 -49.72 -33.31 -13.43
CA SER A 8 -48.89 -33.83 -12.32
C SER A 8 -47.42 -33.49 -12.48
N ALA A 9 -47.07 -32.22 -12.24
CA ALA A 9 -45.68 -31.81 -11.97
C ALA A 9 -45.57 -30.49 -11.17
N THR A 10 -46.58 -30.14 -10.36
CA THR A 10 -46.49 -29.03 -9.39
C THR A 10 -46.74 -29.56 -7.99
N SER A 11 -45.85 -30.43 -7.53
CA SER A 11 -45.62 -30.63 -6.10
C SER A 11 -44.25 -30.04 -5.81
N TYR A 12 -44.21 -28.74 -5.50
CA TYR A 12 -43.12 -28.17 -4.73
C TYR A 12 -43.17 -28.87 -3.36
N PRO A 13 -42.16 -29.66 -2.96
CA PRO A 13 -42.06 -30.03 -1.57
C PRO A 13 -41.64 -28.77 -0.81
N ASP A 14 -42.46 -28.41 0.16
CA ASP A 14 -42.12 -27.69 1.38
C ASP A 14 -41.30 -26.40 1.27
N SER A 15 -41.97 -25.29 1.65
CA SER A 15 -41.40 -24.14 2.37
C SER A 15 -39.88 -24.01 2.30
N ALA A 16 -39.39 -23.14 1.42
CA ALA A 16 -37.99 -22.73 1.31
C ALA A 16 -37.54 -21.89 2.54
N SER A 17 -37.65 -22.48 3.72
CA SER A 17 -37.11 -22.01 4.99
C SER A 17 -36.06 -22.98 5.55
N ASP A 18 -35.72 -24.04 4.82
CA ASP A 18 -34.58 -24.87 5.17
C ASP A 18 -33.30 -24.15 4.74
N SER A 19 -32.56 -23.69 5.74
CA SER A 19 -31.24 -23.09 5.64
C SER A 19 -30.37 -23.79 4.59
N LEU A 20 -29.85 -23.00 3.63
CA LEU A 20 -28.87 -23.40 2.60
C LEU A 20 -27.66 -24.18 3.15
N GLU A 21 -27.43 -24.11 4.46
CA GLU A 21 -26.43 -24.88 5.21
C GLU A 21 -26.56 -26.41 5.05
N LYS A 22 -27.73 -26.98 4.75
CA LYS A 22 -27.87 -28.44 4.59
C LYS A 22 -27.44 -28.97 3.22
N MET A 23 -27.11 -28.13 2.24
CA MET A 23 -26.71 -28.53 0.87
C MET A 23 -25.18 -28.63 0.68
N HIS A 24 -24.44 -29.10 1.68
CA HIS A 24 -22.97 -29.25 1.59
C HIS A 24 -22.47 -30.26 0.53
N SER A 25 -23.35 -31.01 -0.16
CA SER A 25 -22.96 -32.02 -1.16
C SER A 25 -23.28 -31.68 -2.61
N TYR A 26 -24.10 -30.64 -2.88
CA TYR A 26 -24.50 -30.31 -4.25
C TYR A 26 -23.95 -28.93 -4.65
N VAL A 27 -22.97 -28.93 -5.56
CA VAL A 27 -22.45 -27.70 -6.17
C VAL A 27 -23.35 -27.36 -7.36
N PRO A 28 -24.05 -26.21 -7.35
CA PRO A 28 -24.87 -25.81 -8.48
C PRO A 28 -24.01 -25.56 -9.73
N PRO A 29 -24.57 -25.72 -10.94
CA PRO A 29 -23.86 -25.40 -12.17
C PRO A 29 -23.38 -23.94 -12.17
N LEU A 30 -22.12 -23.71 -12.56
CA LEU A 30 -21.51 -22.37 -12.57
C LEU A 30 -22.39 -21.29 -13.25
N PRO A 31 -23.02 -21.53 -14.43
CA PRO A 31 -23.87 -20.52 -15.06
C PRO A 31 -25.08 -20.14 -14.20
N LEU A 32 -25.62 -21.08 -13.42
CA LEU A 32 -26.72 -20.82 -12.51
C LEU A 32 -26.26 -19.93 -11.33
N CYS A 33 -25.12 -20.25 -10.72
CA CYS A 33 -24.53 -19.42 -9.66
C CYS A 33 -24.28 -17.99 -10.15
N GLN A 34 -23.70 -17.85 -11.35
CA GLN A 34 -23.42 -16.56 -11.96
C GLN A 34 -24.70 -15.76 -12.23
N ALA A 35 -25.73 -16.39 -12.82
CA ALA A 35 -26.99 -15.73 -13.13
C ALA A 35 -27.73 -15.29 -11.86
N LEU A 36 -27.79 -16.15 -10.84
CA LEU A 36 -28.42 -15.84 -9.56
C LEU A 36 -27.68 -14.73 -8.83
N LEU A 37 -26.34 -14.80 -8.75
CA LEU A 37 -25.54 -13.77 -8.09
C LEU A 37 -25.68 -12.42 -8.81
N HIS A 38 -25.62 -12.41 -10.15
CA HIS A 38 -25.78 -11.19 -10.95
C HIS A 38 -27.19 -10.59 -10.81
N SER A 39 -28.24 -11.41 -10.89
CA SER A 39 -29.62 -10.91 -10.78
C SER A 39 -29.95 -10.40 -9.37
N ALA A 40 -29.56 -11.15 -8.33
CA ALA A 40 -29.79 -10.75 -6.95
C ALA A 40 -29.02 -9.47 -6.58
N SER A 41 -27.75 -9.36 -7.00
CA SER A 41 -26.95 -8.15 -6.75
C SER A 41 -27.50 -6.93 -7.49
N LEU A 42 -27.93 -7.10 -8.75
CA LEU A 42 -28.55 -6.01 -9.53
C LEU A 42 -29.88 -5.55 -8.93
N ALA A 43 -30.68 -6.48 -8.40
CA ALA A 43 -31.95 -6.18 -7.76
C ALA A 43 -31.80 -5.57 -6.35
N GLY A 44 -30.58 -5.59 -5.77
CA GLY A 44 -30.34 -5.19 -4.39
C GLY A 44 -30.94 -6.16 -3.36
N ASP A 45 -31.22 -7.41 -3.76
CA ASP A 45 -31.78 -8.44 -2.87
C ASP A 45 -30.68 -9.01 -1.97
N ALA A 46 -30.88 -8.96 -0.65
CA ALA A 46 -29.92 -9.46 0.35
C ALA A 46 -29.47 -10.91 0.10
N PHE A 47 -30.26 -11.70 -0.63
CA PHE A 47 -29.89 -13.05 -1.06
C PHE A 47 -28.57 -13.13 -1.84
N TRP A 48 -28.13 -12.05 -2.52
CA TRP A 48 -26.83 -12.04 -3.21
C TRP A 48 -25.66 -12.33 -2.24
N LYS A 49 -25.78 -11.90 -0.98
CA LYS A 49 -24.75 -12.09 0.04
C LYS A 49 -24.62 -13.57 0.41
N GLU A 50 -25.74 -14.26 0.59
CA GLU A 50 -25.75 -15.70 0.86
C GLU A 50 -25.10 -16.48 -0.29
N ILE A 51 -25.50 -16.18 -1.53
CA ILE A 51 -24.88 -16.80 -2.72
C ILE A 51 -23.38 -16.52 -2.76
N PHE A 52 -22.97 -15.27 -2.48
CA PHE A 52 -21.57 -14.89 -2.46
C PHE A 52 -20.79 -15.68 -1.40
N THR A 53 -21.29 -15.80 -0.17
CA THR A 53 -20.63 -16.59 0.89
C THR A 53 -20.48 -18.06 0.49
N MET A 54 -21.48 -18.63 -0.19
CA MET A 54 -21.42 -20.00 -0.71
C MET A 54 -20.48 -20.13 -1.92
N SER A 55 -20.16 -19.04 -2.62
CA SER A 55 -19.25 -19.05 -3.77
C SER A 55 -17.76 -19.12 -3.41
N VAL A 56 -17.40 -18.75 -2.18
CA VAL A 56 -16.01 -18.68 -1.68
C VAL A 56 -15.38 -20.08 -1.61
N LYS A 57 -14.05 -20.13 -1.57
CA LYS A 57 -13.22 -21.34 -1.55
C LYS A 57 -13.63 -22.42 -0.53
N LYS A 58 -14.22 -22.04 0.61
CA LYS A 58 -14.61 -22.98 1.68
C LYS A 58 -15.88 -23.79 1.37
N SER A 59 -16.61 -23.43 0.32
CA SER A 59 -17.91 -23.99 -0.04
C SER A 59 -17.90 -24.42 -1.51
N TRP A 60 -18.66 -23.77 -2.40
CA TRP A 60 -18.76 -24.17 -3.82
C TRP A 60 -17.50 -23.82 -4.64
N ASN A 61 -16.65 -22.90 -4.15
CA ASN A 61 -15.43 -22.47 -4.83
C ASN A 61 -15.68 -22.04 -6.30
N THR A 62 -16.77 -21.30 -6.52
CA THR A 62 -17.14 -20.79 -7.86
C THR A 62 -16.60 -19.39 -8.12
N SER A 63 -16.19 -18.67 -7.07
CA SER A 63 -15.62 -17.31 -7.15
C SER A 63 -14.47 -17.15 -8.15
N PRO A 64 -13.50 -18.09 -8.32
CA PRO A 64 -12.38 -17.87 -9.25
C PRO A 64 -12.81 -17.82 -10.72
N HIS A 65 -14.01 -18.30 -11.03
CA HIS A 65 -14.53 -18.40 -12.39
C HIS A 65 -15.47 -17.25 -12.76
N TYR A 66 -15.67 -16.28 -11.85
CA TYR A 66 -16.55 -15.14 -12.11
C TYR A 66 -15.89 -14.09 -13.02
N PRO A 67 -16.58 -13.62 -14.07
CA PRO A 67 -16.10 -12.51 -14.87
C PRO A 67 -16.13 -11.19 -14.08
N GLY A 68 -15.34 -10.21 -14.54
CA GLY A 68 -15.24 -8.89 -13.90
C GLY A 68 -16.57 -8.16 -13.74
N SER A 69 -17.56 -8.42 -14.60
CA SER A 69 -18.91 -7.85 -14.50
C SER A 69 -19.65 -8.32 -13.24
N ILE A 70 -19.49 -9.57 -12.83
CA ILE A 70 -20.14 -10.07 -11.60
C ILE A 70 -19.49 -9.43 -10.38
N TRP A 71 -18.16 -9.36 -10.34
CA TRP A 71 -17.43 -8.65 -9.29
C TRP A 71 -17.84 -7.18 -9.16
N SER A 72 -18.04 -6.52 -10.31
CA SER A 72 -18.53 -5.14 -10.40
C SER A 72 -19.92 -4.99 -9.75
N GLN A 73 -20.87 -5.86 -10.09
CA GLN A 73 -22.22 -5.83 -9.49
C GLN A 73 -22.22 -6.14 -7.99
N VAL A 74 -21.44 -7.14 -7.56
CA VAL A 74 -21.36 -7.52 -6.14
C VAL A 74 -20.73 -6.41 -5.30
N LEU A 75 -19.67 -5.75 -5.79
CA LEU A 75 -19.09 -4.58 -5.14
C LEU A 75 -20.08 -3.42 -5.06
N ARG A 76 -20.80 -3.13 -6.15
CA ARG A 76 -21.83 -2.08 -6.19
C ARG A 76 -22.92 -2.36 -5.16
N ALA A 77 -23.44 -3.58 -5.11
CA ALA A 77 -24.49 -3.98 -4.18
C ALA A 77 -24.04 -3.85 -2.72
N ALA A 78 -22.82 -4.29 -2.39
CA ALA A 78 -22.24 -4.14 -1.05
C ALA A 78 -22.07 -2.67 -0.64
N GLY A 79 -21.60 -1.82 -1.57
CA GLY A 79 -21.45 -0.38 -1.34
C GLY A 79 -22.79 0.34 -1.14
N GLN A 80 -23.80 0.00 -1.95
CA GLN A 80 -25.16 0.56 -1.80
C GLN A 80 -25.83 0.13 -0.49
N ALA A 81 -25.62 -1.11 -0.06
CA ALA A 81 -26.08 -1.60 1.23
C ALA A 81 -25.31 -1.01 2.43
N SER A 82 -24.23 -0.26 2.19
CA SER A 82 -23.31 0.25 3.21
C SER A 82 -22.73 -0.83 4.13
N ASP A 83 -22.54 -2.05 3.61
CA ASP A 83 -21.97 -3.18 4.35
C ASP A 83 -20.45 -3.17 4.24
N GLU A 84 -19.81 -2.43 5.15
CA GLU A 84 -18.35 -2.25 5.15
C GLU A 84 -17.59 -3.56 5.28
N THR A 85 -18.09 -4.48 6.10
CA THR A 85 -17.45 -5.77 6.35
C THR A 85 -17.42 -6.61 5.09
N THR A 86 -18.54 -6.73 4.40
CA THR A 86 -18.64 -7.51 3.18
C THR A 86 -17.89 -6.85 2.02
N VAL A 87 -17.80 -5.51 1.96
CA VAL A 87 -16.90 -4.83 1.00
C VAL A 87 -15.46 -5.31 1.17
N ILE A 88 -14.95 -5.37 2.40
CA ILE A 88 -13.58 -5.83 2.67
C ILE A 88 -13.42 -7.31 2.32
N GLU A 89 -14.40 -8.16 2.64
CA GLU A 89 -14.39 -9.59 2.28
C GLU A 89 -14.35 -9.79 0.75
N ILE A 90 -15.17 -9.05 0.00
CA ILE A 90 -15.18 -9.11 -1.46
C ILE A 90 -13.81 -8.68 -2.02
N LEU A 91 -13.24 -7.59 -1.52
CA LEU A 91 -11.92 -7.12 -1.97
C LEU A 91 -10.81 -8.12 -1.66
N LYS A 92 -10.88 -8.81 -0.52
CA LYS A 92 -9.96 -9.92 -0.18
C LYS A 92 -10.15 -11.11 -1.13
N GLU A 93 -11.38 -11.50 -1.40
CA GLU A 93 -11.66 -12.62 -2.31
C GLU A 93 -11.20 -12.32 -3.75
N ILE A 94 -11.36 -11.08 -4.23
CA ILE A 94 -10.84 -10.62 -5.53
C ILE A 94 -9.32 -10.82 -5.62
N LEU A 95 -8.60 -10.52 -4.52
CA LEU A 95 -7.16 -10.75 -4.42
C LEU A 95 -6.82 -12.24 -4.40
N GLU A 96 -7.52 -13.03 -3.58
CA GLU A 96 -7.28 -14.47 -3.46
C GLU A 96 -7.54 -15.21 -4.79
N CYS A 97 -8.55 -14.78 -5.55
CA CYS A 97 -8.89 -15.31 -6.86
C CYS A 97 -7.97 -14.81 -7.99
N ASN A 98 -7.00 -13.92 -7.69
CA ASN A 98 -6.13 -13.27 -8.68
C ASN A 98 -6.90 -12.59 -9.83
N VAL A 99 -8.03 -11.97 -9.51
CA VAL A 99 -8.84 -11.28 -10.52
C VAL A 99 -8.07 -10.08 -11.05
N LEU A 100 -8.05 -9.92 -12.37
CA LEU A 100 -7.47 -8.75 -13.01
C LEU A 100 -8.29 -7.51 -12.63
N PHE A 101 -7.77 -6.65 -11.76
CA PHE A 101 -8.51 -5.45 -11.30
C PHE A 101 -9.04 -4.55 -12.42
N GLN A 102 -8.47 -4.65 -13.62
CA GLN A 102 -8.87 -3.85 -14.77
C GLN A 102 -10.20 -4.28 -15.41
N THR A 103 -10.67 -5.50 -15.12
CA THR A 103 -11.95 -6.02 -15.64
C THR A 103 -13.14 -5.57 -14.80
N ILE A 104 -12.88 -4.97 -13.63
CA ILE A 104 -13.90 -4.44 -12.72
C ILE A 104 -14.03 -2.94 -12.95
N GLU A 105 -15.27 -2.45 -13.00
CA GLU A 105 -15.53 -1.03 -13.24
C GLU A 105 -15.02 -0.16 -12.09
N ALA A 106 -14.35 0.94 -12.44
CA ALA A 106 -13.79 1.86 -11.43
C ALA A 106 -14.88 2.51 -10.57
N GLU A 107 -16.09 2.68 -11.11
CA GLU A 107 -17.23 3.21 -10.38
C GLU A 107 -17.62 2.33 -9.19
N ASP A 108 -17.58 1.01 -9.38
CA ASP A 108 -18.04 0.06 -8.35
C ASP A 108 -17.04 -0.06 -7.22
N TYR A 109 -15.75 0.01 -7.52
CA TYR A 109 -14.73 0.19 -6.48
C TYR A 109 -14.98 1.47 -5.69
N VAL A 110 -15.28 2.59 -6.35
CA VAL A 110 -15.51 3.86 -5.66
C VAL A 110 -16.72 3.77 -4.75
N ILE A 111 -17.86 3.27 -5.26
CA ILE A 111 -19.10 3.14 -4.47
C ILE A 111 -18.86 2.23 -3.26
N ALA A 112 -18.23 1.08 -3.46
CA ALA A 112 -17.92 0.14 -2.39
C ALA A 112 -16.96 0.73 -1.34
N MET A 113 -15.83 1.30 -1.77
CA MET A 113 -14.84 1.88 -0.85
C MET A 113 -15.38 3.11 -0.10
N ASN A 114 -16.25 3.91 -0.74
CA ASN A 114 -16.85 5.09 -0.14
C ASN A 114 -17.80 4.76 1.02
N ALA A 115 -18.36 3.55 1.04
CA ALA A 115 -19.21 3.08 2.14
C ALA A 115 -18.43 2.85 3.45
N ILE A 116 -17.10 2.68 3.40
CA ILE A 116 -16.28 2.36 4.59
C ILE A 116 -16.09 3.61 5.46
N GLN A 117 -16.70 3.62 6.65
CA GLN A 117 -16.58 4.68 7.65
C GLN A 117 -15.78 4.23 8.87
N ASN A 118 -15.83 2.94 9.23
CA ASN A 118 -15.15 2.40 10.41
C ASN A 118 -13.62 2.51 10.29
N ASP A 119 -12.97 2.91 11.39
CA ASP A 119 -11.52 3.10 11.47
C ASP A 119 -10.72 1.81 11.26
N SER A 120 -11.20 0.68 11.79
CA SER A 120 -10.51 -0.62 11.64
C SER A 120 -10.54 -1.08 10.19
N LEU A 121 -11.72 -1.11 9.58
CA LEU A 121 -11.93 -1.53 8.19
C LEU A 121 -11.27 -0.57 7.20
N TYR A 122 -11.23 0.73 7.51
CA TYR A 122 -10.44 1.67 6.74
C TYR A 122 -8.94 1.34 6.75
N THR A 123 -8.40 0.90 7.88
CA THR A 123 -6.99 0.50 7.97
C THR A 123 -6.71 -0.74 7.14
N GLU A 124 -7.64 -1.70 7.14
CA GLU A 124 -7.58 -2.87 6.24
C GLU A 124 -7.64 -2.46 4.76
N LEU A 125 -8.54 -1.53 4.41
CA LEU A 125 -8.64 -0.98 3.06
C LEU A 125 -7.30 -0.40 2.58
N LYS A 126 -6.57 0.31 3.44
CA LYS A 126 -5.23 0.83 3.09
C LYS A 126 -4.28 -0.29 2.67
N GLY A 127 -4.28 -1.39 3.43
CA GLY A 127 -3.50 -2.59 3.12
C GLY A 127 -3.91 -3.21 1.79
N LEU A 128 -5.21 -3.30 1.52
CA LEU A 128 -5.74 -3.86 0.27
C LEU A 128 -5.37 -3.00 -0.95
N LEU A 129 -5.43 -1.67 -0.81
CA LEU A 129 -5.05 -0.73 -1.87
C LEU A 129 -3.57 -0.85 -2.27
N GLU A 130 -2.73 -1.54 -1.48
CA GLU A 130 -1.34 -1.77 -1.84
C GLU A 130 -1.15 -2.75 -2.99
N TYR A 131 -2.09 -3.65 -3.18
CA TYR A 131 -2.06 -4.65 -4.25
C TYR A 131 -2.59 -4.09 -5.58
N PHE A 132 -3.23 -2.92 -5.56
CA PHE A 132 -3.83 -2.32 -6.75
C PHE A 132 -2.73 -1.77 -7.67
N THR A 133 -2.89 -2.03 -8.97
CA THR A 133 -1.94 -1.54 -9.97
C THR A 133 -2.04 -0.01 -10.14
N PRO A 134 -0.95 0.68 -10.52
CA PRO A 134 -0.94 2.12 -10.79
C PRO A 134 -2.06 2.60 -11.71
N SER A 135 -2.35 1.86 -12.78
CA SER A 135 -3.41 2.19 -13.74
C SER A 135 -4.81 2.10 -13.10
N THR A 136 -5.04 1.11 -12.26
CA THR A 136 -6.31 0.93 -11.54
C THR A 136 -6.52 2.05 -10.53
N ILE A 137 -5.51 2.37 -9.72
CA ILE A 137 -5.57 3.49 -8.76
C ILE A 137 -5.86 4.81 -9.48
N THR A 138 -5.24 5.03 -10.65
CA THR A 138 -5.49 6.24 -11.46
C THR A 138 -6.94 6.33 -11.91
N ARG A 139 -7.52 5.24 -12.42
CA ARG A 139 -8.92 5.19 -12.84
C ARG A 139 -9.88 5.39 -11.67
N ILE A 140 -9.63 4.72 -10.54
CA ILE A 140 -10.44 4.85 -9.32
C ILE A 140 -10.42 6.31 -8.86
N ARG A 141 -9.25 6.95 -8.79
CA ARG A 141 -9.14 8.37 -8.40
C ARG A 141 -9.96 9.27 -9.32
N HIS A 142 -9.80 9.16 -10.64
CA HIS A 142 -10.55 10.00 -11.57
C HIS A 142 -12.06 9.79 -11.42
N ARG A 143 -12.49 8.52 -11.33
CA ARG A 143 -13.90 8.19 -11.17
C ARG A 143 -14.47 8.69 -9.84
N TYR A 144 -13.69 8.65 -8.76
CA TYR A 144 -14.11 9.19 -7.46
C TYR A 144 -14.37 10.70 -7.55
N VAL A 145 -13.46 11.45 -8.19
CA VAL A 145 -13.66 12.90 -8.39
C VAL A 145 -14.92 13.17 -9.20
N GLU A 146 -15.16 12.42 -10.28
CA GLU A 146 -16.36 12.56 -11.11
C GLU A 146 -17.64 12.29 -10.32
N LEU A 147 -17.72 11.16 -9.59
CA LEU A 147 -18.90 10.79 -8.81
C LEU A 147 -19.18 11.78 -7.68
N ARG A 148 -18.14 12.27 -7.01
CA ARG A 148 -18.26 13.26 -5.94
C ARG A 148 -18.74 14.61 -6.47
N ASN A 149 -18.17 15.09 -7.57
CA ASN A 149 -18.58 16.36 -8.19
C ASN A 149 -20.00 16.30 -8.76
N ALA A 150 -20.45 15.12 -9.15
CA ALA A 150 -21.82 14.87 -9.60
C ALA A 150 -22.79 14.55 -8.43
N GLU A 151 -22.34 14.62 -7.17
CA GLU A 151 -23.13 14.31 -5.97
C GLU A 151 -23.79 12.92 -5.99
N LYS A 152 -23.20 11.97 -6.71
CA LYS A 152 -23.72 10.59 -6.85
C LYS A 152 -23.37 9.67 -5.69
N ILE A 153 -22.42 10.08 -4.85
CA ILE A 153 -21.95 9.32 -3.68
C ILE A 153 -21.94 10.24 -2.45
N PRO A 154 -22.21 9.72 -1.24
CA PRO A 154 -22.14 10.50 -0.02
C PRO A 154 -20.69 10.94 0.27
N LEU A 155 -20.55 12.05 0.98
CA LEU A 155 -19.26 12.63 1.33
C LEU A 155 -18.50 11.73 2.31
N ASN A 156 -17.37 11.16 1.86
CA ASN A 156 -16.39 10.47 2.69
C ASN A 156 -14.99 11.01 2.42
N ASP A 157 -14.62 12.10 3.11
CA ASP A 157 -13.34 12.79 2.88
C ASP A 157 -12.12 11.93 3.22
N LYS A 158 -12.27 11.03 4.18
CA LYS A 158 -11.19 10.18 4.67
C LYS A 158 -10.75 9.16 3.61
N VAL A 159 -11.70 8.47 2.98
CA VAL A 159 -11.43 7.53 1.88
C VAL A 159 -11.03 8.30 0.62
N PHE A 160 -11.76 9.37 0.28
CA PHE A 160 -11.45 10.23 -0.86
C PHE A 160 -9.99 10.72 -0.85
N TYR A 161 -9.55 11.28 0.28
CA TYR A 161 -8.20 11.78 0.45
C TYR A 161 -7.18 10.63 0.35
N HIS A 162 -7.47 9.47 0.94
CA HIS A 162 -6.54 8.36 0.90
C HIS A 162 -6.32 7.80 -0.51
N ILE A 163 -7.36 7.73 -1.33
CA ILE A 163 -7.24 7.34 -2.73
C ILE A 163 -6.37 8.33 -3.51
N HIS A 164 -6.51 9.64 -3.23
CA HIS A 164 -5.63 10.66 -3.80
C HIS A 164 -4.18 10.51 -3.35
N TRP A 165 -3.98 10.22 -2.07
CA TRP A 165 -2.66 9.96 -1.52
C TRP A 165 -2.02 8.72 -2.16
N SER A 166 -2.75 7.61 -2.28
CA SER A 166 -2.29 6.38 -2.93
C SER A 166 -1.95 6.60 -4.40
N PHE A 167 -2.73 7.41 -5.12
CA PHE A 167 -2.38 7.83 -6.48
C PHE A 167 -1.05 8.61 -6.51
N GLN A 168 -0.88 9.57 -5.61
CA GLN A 168 0.30 10.43 -5.57
C GLN A 168 1.58 9.66 -5.19
N THR A 169 1.47 8.61 -4.36
CA THR A 169 2.63 7.80 -3.91
C THR A 169 2.94 6.63 -4.83
N LYS A 170 1.94 5.97 -5.42
CA LYS A 170 2.13 4.73 -6.18
C LYS A 170 2.02 4.90 -7.69
N ALA A 171 1.12 5.77 -8.15
CA ALA A 171 0.77 5.83 -9.57
C ALA A 171 1.39 7.02 -10.31
N LYS A 172 1.51 8.16 -9.63
CA LYS A 172 2.02 9.38 -10.25
C LYS A 172 3.55 9.38 -10.28
N PRO A 173 4.17 9.59 -11.45
CA PRO A 173 5.61 9.83 -11.52
C PRO A 173 6.01 11.03 -10.65
N MET A 174 7.05 10.87 -9.83
CA MET A 174 7.59 11.95 -9.02
C MET A 174 8.35 12.94 -9.91
N HIS A 175 7.78 14.12 -10.10
CA HIS A 175 8.46 15.23 -10.77
C HIS A 175 9.17 16.10 -9.74
N PHE A 176 10.46 16.33 -9.96
CA PHE A 176 11.25 17.20 -9.10
C PHE A 176 10.89 18.67 -9.36
N LEU A 177 10.27 19.32 -8.38
CA LEU A 177 9.90 20.73 -8.41
C LEU A 177 10.67 21.49 -7.32
N PRO A 178 11.93 21.87 -7.56
CA PRO A 178 12.85 22.37 -6.53
C PRO A 178 12.31 23.62 -5.84
N ARG A 179 11.68 24.54 -6.58
CA ARG A 179 11.09 25.75 -5.99
C ARG A 179 9.96 25.45 -5.01
N ARG A 180 9.20 24.36 -5.19
CA ARG A 180 8.15 23.95 -4.24
C ARG A 180 8.74 23.25 -3.01
N LEU A 181 9.79 22.45 -3.22
CA LEU A 181 10.43 21.66 -2.16
C LEU A 181 11.30 22.52 -1.23
N TYR A 182 12.05 23.46 -1.80
CA TYR A 182 13.03 24.26 -1.08
C TYR A 182 12.60 25.72 -0.93
N PHE A 183 11.30 26.01 -1.05
CA PHE A 183 10.79 27.38 -0.95
C PHE A 183 11.25 28.07 0.35
N ASP A 184 11.10 27.37 1.46
CA ASP A 184 11.48 27.83 2.80
C ASP A 184 12.85 27.31 3.26
N TYR A 185 13.64 26.70 2.35
CA TYR A 185 14.94 26.18 2.73
C TYR A 185 15.86 27.33 3.16
N LYS A 186 16.20 27.35 4.45
CA LYS A 186 17.23 28.21 5.00
C LYS A 186 18.48 27.38 5.26
N PRO A 187 19.64 27.74 4.68
CA PRO A 187 20.88 27.06 5.01
C PRO A 187 21.18 27.29 6.49
N SER A 188 21.26 26.21 7.26
CA SER A 188 21.70 26.29 8.65
C SER A 188 23.22 26.27 8.70
N THR A 189 23.84 27.34 9.20
CA THR A 189 25.19 27.28 9.74
C THR A 189 25.13 26.60 11.12
N SER A 190 24.67 25.35 11.18
CA SER A 190 24.99 24.47 12.31
C SER A 190 26.50 24.30 12.26
N LYS A 191 27.18 25.26 12.91
CA LYS A 191 28.61 25.43 12.94
C LYS A 191 29.30 24.07 12.81
N THR A 192 29.96 23.83 11.69
CA THR A 192 31.30 23.26 11.74
C THR A 192 32.12 24.24 12.55
N GLU A 193 31.90 24.25 13.87
CA GLU A 193 32.91 24.68 14.80
C GLU A 193 34.03 23.69 14.55
N SER A 194 34.93 24.07 13.65
CA SER A 194 36.34 23.74 13.71
C SER A 194 36.98 24.30 14.99
N VAL A 195 36.22 24.39 16.10
CA VAL A 195 36.75 24.08 17.42
C VAL A 195 37.11 22.61 17.34
N THR A 196 38.29 22.35 16.76
CA THR A 196 38.93 21.05 16.72
C THR A 196 38.62 20.36 18.04
N GLN A 197 38.10 19.13 18.02
CA GLN A 197 37.85 18.36 19.24
C GLN A 197 39.04 18.44 20.22
N LYS A 198 40.26 18.63 19.69
CA LYS A 198 41.48 19.01 20.41
C LYS A 198 41.36 20.20 21.38
N LYS A 199 40.72 21.33 21.01
CA LYS A 199 40.57 22.50 21.90
C LYS A 199 39.60 22.21 23.05
N LYS A 200 38.48 21.53 22.78
CA LYS A 200 37.54 21.07 23.83
C LYS A 200 38.18 20.01 24.73
N ILE A 201 38.96 19.08 24.18
CA ILE A 201 39.70 18.07 24.96
C ILE A 201 40.76 18.73 25.84
N LYS A 202 41.50 19.72 25.32
CA LYS A 202 42.48 20.49 26.13
C LYS A 202 41.81 21.26 27.25
N GLU A 203 40.71 21.96 26.97
CA GLU A 203 39.96 22.71 28.00
C GLU A 203 39.41 21.77 29.08
N VAL A 204 38.85 20.61 28.71
CA VAL A 204 38.34 19.61 29.66
C VAL A 204 39.47 18.98 30.49
N LEU A 205 40.61 18.66 29.88
CA LEU A 205 41.77 18.11 30.58
C LEU A 205 42.37 19.13 31.55
N GLN A 206 42.46 20.40 31.14
CA GLN A 206 42.99 21.47 31.97
C GLN A 206 42.10 21.73 33.20
N GLN A 207 40.78 21.76 33.02
CA GLN A 207 39.83 21.85 34.12
C GLN A 207 39.94 20.67 35.09
N ARG A 208 40.16 19.46 34.57
CA ARG A 208 40.27 18.24 35.39
C ARG A 208 41.58 18.18 36.18
N ILE A 209 42.68 18.65 35.60
CA ILE A 209 43.98 18.79 36.28
C ILE A 209 43.88 19.83 37.40
N GLU A 210 43.19 20.95 37.16
CA GLU A 210 42.96 21.97 38.20
C GLU A 210 42.13 21.45 39.37
N LEU A 211 41.13 20.60 39.10
CA LEU A 211 40.36 19.92 40.14
C LEU A 211 41.22 18.93 40.94
N TRP A 212 42.02 18.10 40.27
CA TRP A 212 42.92 17.16 40.96
C TRP A 212 44.03 17.83 41.76
N LYS A 213 44.46 19.04 41.38
CA LYS A 213 45.35 19.87 42.21
C LYS A 213 44.66 20.36 43.47
N LYS A 214 43.39 20.76 43.39
CA LYS A 214 42.60 21.22 44.54
C LYS A 214 42.27 20.08 45.49
N ASP A 215 41.99 18.89 44.96
CA ASP A 215 41.63 17.70 45.73
C ASP A 215 42.87 16.98 46.31
N GLY A 216 44.08 17.43 46.01
CA GLY A 216 45.33 16.85 46.52
C GLY A 216 45.64 15.45 45.98
N THR A 217 44.92 15.00 44.96
CA THR A 217 45.05 13.66 44.35
C THR A 217 46.06 13.61 43.20
N LEU A 218 46.74 14.73 42.93
CA LEU A 218 47.77 14.79 41.88
C LEU A 218 49.10 14.24 42.42
N PRO A 219 49.69 13.20 41.81
CA PRO A 219 51.00 12.69 42.20
C PRO A 219 52.08 13.78 42.14
N SER A 220 53.03 13.76 43.06
CA SER A 220 54.14 14.74 43.16
C SER A 220 55.00 14.83 41.90
N ASP A 221 55.00 13.79 41.09
CA ASP A 221 55.88 13.65 39.92
C ASP A 221 55.18 14.05 38.61
N TYR A 222 53.97 14.62 38.70
CA TYR A 222 53.18 15.00 37.54
C TYR A 222 53.75 16.25 36.84
N ASN A 223 54.32 16.06 35.64
CA ASN A 223 54.91 17.13 34.84
C ASN A 223 54.03 17.44 33.61
N ALA A 224 53.47 18.65 33.57
CA ALA A 224 52.49 19.08 32.55
C ALA A 224 53.08 19.15 31.12
N ASP A 225 54.40 19.27 31.01
CA ASP A 225 55.12 19.39 29.73
C ASP A 225 55.29 18.06 28.98
N SER A 226 54.88 16.94 29.57
CA SER A 226 54.98 15.61 28.94
C SER A 226 53.81 15.26 28.01
N PHE A 227 52.76 16.08 27.95
CA PHE A 227 51.61 15.86 27.08
C PHE A 227 51.83 16.45 25.67
N SER A 228 52.59 15.75 24.83
CA SER A 228 52.42 15.89 23.38
C SER A 228 51.20 15.05 22.97
N VAL A 229 50.16 15.69 22.45
CA VAL A 229 49.16 14.97 21.66
C VAL A 229 49.83 14.71 20.32
N ASP A 230 50.56 13.60 20.24
CA ASP A 230 51.22 13.16 19.00
C ASP A 230 50.21 13.15 17.86
N ASP A 231 50.53 13.82 16.77
CA ASP A 231 49.78 13.75 15.52
C ASP A 231 49.97 12.36 14.90
N ALA A 232 49.26 11.37 15.42
CA ALA A 232 49.16 10.03 14.84
C ALA A 232 48.38 10.01 13.49
N LYS A 233 48.16 11.17 12.85
CA LYS A 233 47.45 11.29 11.56
C LYS A 233 48.33 11.61 10.36
N ASP A 234 49.59 12.02 10.53
CA ASP A 234 50.40 12.44 9.37
C ASP A 234 51.37 11.38 8.83
N LYS A 235 51.52 10.22 9.50
CA LYS A 235 52.34 9.11 8.99
C LYS A 235 51.57 8.10 8.12
N THR A 236 50.25 8.21 8.00
CA THR A 236 49.43 7.20 7.29
C THR A 236 49.01 7.62 5.87
N ILE A 237 49.29 8.86 5.45
CA ILE A 237 48.78 9.39 4.17
C ILE A 237 49.76 9.19 2.99
N GLU A 238 51.02 8.83 3.23
CA GLU A 238 51.96 8.57 2.12
C GLU A 238 51.72 7.24 1.40
N ARG A 239 51.13 6.23 2.08
CA ARG A 239 50.84 4.92 1.47
C ARG A 239 49.72 4.93 0.42
N PHE A 240 48.94 6.01 0.32
CA PHE A 240 47.79 6.11 -0.58
C PHE A 240 47.95 7.12 -1.72
N LYS A 241 49.15 7.70 -1.91
CA LYS A 241 49.48 8.41 -3.15
C LYS A 241 49.65 7.39 -4.29
N LYS A 242 48.54 6.79 -4.74
CA LYS A 242 48.49 6.06 -6.00
C LYS A 242 48.80 7.04 -7.12
N SER A 243 49.85 6.75 -7.88
CA SER A 243 50.23 7.50 -9.09
C SER A 243 48.99 7.69 -9.98
N PRO A 244 48.80 8.89 -10.58
CA PRO A 244 47.67 9.14 -11.45
C PRO A 244 47.70 8.15 -12.61
N TRP A 245 46.60 7.44 -12.83
CA TRP A 245 46.43 6.48 -13.91
C TRP A 245 46.77 7.16 -15.25
N GLN A 246 47.85 6.74 -15.89
CA GLN A 246 48.16 7.14 -17.26
C GLN A 246 47.08 6.55 -18.18
N LYS A 247 46.15 7.39 -18.63
CA LYS A 247 45.22 7.06 -19.71
C LYS A 247 46.05 6.73 -20.95
N LYS A 248 46.10 5.45 -21.34
CA LYS A 248 46.51 5.06 -22.69
C LYS A 248 45.46 5.62 -23.66
N ILE A 249 45.81 6.72 -24.32
CA ILE A 249 45.07 7.22 -25.47
C ILE A 249 45.41 6.28 -26.63
N TYR A 250 44.49 5.39 -26.98
CA TYR A 250 44.58 4.67 -28.25
C TYR A 250 44.12 5.62 -29.34
N SER A 251 45.06 6.21 -30.08
CA SER A 251 44.75 6.93 -31.33
C SER A 251 44.38 5.90 -32.39
N HIS A 252 43.10 5.85 -32.76
CA HIS A 252 42.68 5.31 -34.04
C HIS A 252 43.18 6.24 -35.16
N GLY A 253 43.97 5.71 -36.07
CA GLY A 253 44.29 6.39 -37.33
C GLY A 253 45.74 6.21 -37.78
N GLN A 254 46.09 5.03 -38.28
CA GLN A 254 47.10 4.89 -39.32
C GLN A 254 46.55 3.98 -40.41
N THR A 255 45.82 4.60 -41.34
CA THR A 255 45.87 4.22 -42.75
C THR A 255 47.18 4.74 -43.31
N GLN A 256 48.08 3.84 -43.69
CA GLN A 256 49.12 4.12 -44.67
C GLN A 256 49.12 2.97 -45.69
N GLN A 257 48.81 3.38 -46.92
CA GLN A 257 49.34 2.94 -48.22
C GLN A 257 49.63 1.46 -48.44
#